data_AF-A0AAU1LVA0-F1
#
_entry.id   AF-A0AAU1LVA0-F1
#
_cell.length_a   1.000
_cell.length_b   1.000
_cell.length_c   1.000
_cell.angle_alpha   90.00
_cell.angle_beta   90.00
_cell.angle_gamma   90.00
#
_symmetry.space_group_name_H-M   'P 1'
#
loop_
_entity.id
_entity.type
_entity.pdbx_description
1 polymer ?
#
loop_
_entity_poly.entity_id
_entity_poly.type
_entity_poly.pdbx_seq_one_letter_code
_entity_poly.pdbx_strand_id
1 'polypeptide(L)'
;MEPSDIDVAGVFGRVPGDPTSMKPNPGLLLDAMSASSAVPASCIFIGDAARDVEAGTAAGLATIGYANKAGTAATLTAAGAVVVTESMSAIAAALR
;
A
#
# COMPACT_ATOMS: atom_id res chain seq x y z
N MET A 1 26.16 10.78 7.59
CA MET A 1 24.82 11.05 7.02
C MET A 1 23.88 10.76 8.16
N GLU A 2 23.39 11.80 8.83
CA GLU A 2 22.39 11.64 9.89
C GLU A 2 21.20 10.86 9.33
N PRO A 3 20.58 9.93 10.08
CA PRO A 3 19.34 9.32 9.65
C PRO A 3 18.35 10.45 9.39
N SER A 4 17.95 10.66 8.14
CA SER A 4 16.86 11.57 7.85
C SER A 4 15.64 11.06 8.61
N ASP A 5 15.07 11.90 9.47
CA ASP A 5 13.89 11.58 10.27
C ASP A 5 12.84 10.91 9.37
N ILE A 6 12.56 9.63 9.63
CA ILE A 6 11.49 8.93 8.93
C ILE A 6 10.19 9.59 9.39
N ASP A 7 9.56 10.37 8.52
CA ASP A 7 8.27 10.98 8.80
C ASP A 7 7.18 9.90 8.77
N VAL A 8 6.69 9.52 9.94
CA VAL A 8 5.62 8.54 10.11
C VAL A 8 4.37 9.27 10.59
N ALA A 9 3.42 9.51 9.67
CA ALA A 9 2.17 10.21 9.97
C ALA A 9 1.23 9.44 10.92
N GLY A 10 1.33 8.10 11.00
CA GLY A 10 0.54 7.29 11.92
C GLY A 10 0.39 5.83 11.52
N VAL A 11 -0.46 5.11 12.28
CA VAL A 11 -0.85 3.72 12.00
C VAL A 11 -2.37 3.68 11.83
N PHE A 12 -2.81 3.23 10.65
CA PHE A 12 -4.22 3.19 10.26
C PHE A 12 -4.62 1.75 9.98
N GLY A 13 -5.81 1.36 10.43
CA GLY A 13 -6.25 -0.02 10.34
C GLY A 13 -7.77 -0.14 10.38
N ARG A 14 -8.24 -1.39 10.40
CA ARG A 14 -9.66 -1.69 10.50
C ARG A 14 -10.26 -1.14 11.81
N VAL A 15 -11.53 -0.79 11.76
CA VAL A 15 -12.32 -0.42 12.93
C VAL A 15 -12.50 -1.66 13.82
N PRO A 16 -12.17 -1.60 15.13
CA PRO A 16 -12.36 -2.73 16.04
C PRO A 16 -13.81 -3.21 16.07
N GLY A 17 -14.00 -4.51 15.89
CA GLY A 17 -15.33 -5.13 15.89
C GLY A 17 -16.11 -4.99 14.59
N ASP A 18 -15.56 -4.33 13.57
CA ASP A 18 -16.21 -4.17 12.26
C ASP A 18 -15.39 -4.81 11.12
N PRO A 19 -15.75 -6.04 10.70
CA PRO A 19 -15.11 -6.70 9.57
C PRO A 19 -15.27 -5.97 8.23
N THR A 20 -16.28 -5.10 8.07
CA THR A 20 -16.55 -4.40 6.80
C THR A 20 -15.54 -3.30 6.51
N SER A 21 -14.79 -2.87 7.53
CA SER A 21 -13.66 -1.94 7.41
C SER A 21 -12.36 -2.62 6.95
N MET A 22 -12.34 -3.94 6.79
CA MET A 22 -11.18 -4.65 6.25
C MET A 22 -11.05 -4.43 4.74
N LYS A 23 -9.81 -4.47 4.24
CA LYS A 23 -9.53 -4.52 2.79
C LYS A 23 -10.41 -5.61 2.13
N PRO A 24 -11.07 -5.32 1.01
CA PRO A 24 -10.76 -4.24 0.05
C PRO A 24 -11.38 -2.86 0.37
N ASN A 25 -12.00 -2.67 1.53
CA ASN A 25 -12.44 -1.34 1.95
C ASN A 25 -11.25 -0.34 1.94
N PRO A 26 -11.39 0.85 1.30
CA PRO A 26 -10.31 1.82 1.16
C PRO A 26 -10.08 2.70 2.40
N GLY A 27 -10.93 2.63 3.42
CA GLY A 27 -10.98 3.58 4.54
C GLY A 27 -9.63 3.86 5.18
N LEU A 28 -8.85 2.82 5.50
CA LEU A 28 -7.53 3.00 6.11
C LEU A 28 -6.54 3.77 5.22
N LEU A 29 -6.66 3.67 3.89
CA LEU A 29 -5.80 4.39 2.95
C LEU A 29 -6.23 5.85 2.82
N LEU A 30 -7.53 6.11 2.85
CA LEU A 30 -8.09 7.47 2.86
C LEU A 30 -7.69 8.21 4.14
N ASP A 31 -7.78 7.53 5.30
CA ASP A 31 -7.35 8.08 6.59
C ASP A 31 -5.85 8.38 6.60
N ALA A 32 -5.02 7.46 6.06
CA ALA A 32 -3.58 7.64 5.97
C ALA A 32 -3.18 8.83 5.07
N MET A 33 -3.83 8.98 3.90
CA MET A 33 -3.61 10.12 3.01
C MET A 33 -4.02 11.44 3.66
N SER A 34 -5.17 11.46 4.35
CA SER A 34 -5.68 12.64 5.07
C SER A 34 -4.70 13.09 6.15
N ALA A 35 -4.22 12.16 6.99
CA ALA A 35 -3.23 12.46 8.03
C ALA A 35 -1.90 12.98 7.48
N SER A 36 -1.54 12.56 6.26
CA SER A 36 -0.31 13.00 5.58
C SER A 36 -0.51 14.23 4.69
N SER A 37 -1.72 14.81 4.66
CA SER A 37 -2.10 15.89 3.73
C SER A 37 -1.73 15.59 2.26
N ALA A 38 -1.82 14.31 1.86
CA ALA A 38 -1.36 13.84 0.57
C ALA A 38 -2.52 13.59 -0.40
N VAL A 39 -2.24 13.68 -1.70
CA VAL A 39 -3.22 13.37 -2.76
C VAL A 39 -2.89 12.03 -3.42
N PRO A 40 -3.86 11.29 -3.97
CA PRO A 40 -3.60 9.97 -4.54
C PRO A 40 -2.50 9.97 -5.62
N ALA A 41 -2.41 11.04 -6.41
CA ALA A 41 -1.40 11.20 -7.46
C ALA A 41 0.05 11.33 -6.93
N SER A 42 0.23 11.67 -5.64
CA SER A 42 1.54 11.76 -4.98
C SER A 42 1.81 10.57 -4.05
N CYS A 43 0.96 9.55 -4.09
CA CYS A 43 1.01 8.43 -3.17
C CYS A 43 1.12 7.11 -3.93
N ILE A 44 1.79 6.14 -3.32
CA ILE A 44 1.83 4.77 -3.79
C ILE A 44 1.60 3.84 -2.62
N PHE A 45 0.74 2.84 -2.82
CA PHE A 45 0.47 1.83 -1.81
C PHE A 45 1.34 0.59 -2.06
N ILE A 46 1.81 -0.07 -1.00
CA ILE A 46 2.59 -1.31 -1.09
C ILE A 46 1.83 -2.39 -0.32
N GLY A 47 1.48 -3.49 -0.99
CA GLY A 47 0.68 -4.57 -0.41
C GLY A 47 1.04 -5.96 -0.95
N ASP A 48 0.81 -7.00 -0.16
CA ASP A 48 1.21 -8.39 -0.45
C ASP A 48 0.02 -9.31 -0.81
N ALA A 49 -1.21 -8.80 -0.81
CA ALA A 49 -2.42 -9.52 -1.16
C ALA A 49 -3.25 -8.80 -2.24
N ALA A 50 -4.06 -9.56 -3.00
CA ALA A 50 -4.99 -8.99 -3.98
C ALA A 50 -5.92 -7.91 -3.39
N ARG A 51 -6.41 -8.14 -2.16
CA ARG A 51 -7.25 -7.18 -1.42
C ARG A 51 -6.55 -5.84 -1.15
N ASP A 52 -5.21 -5.82 -1.11
CA ASP A 52 -4.45 -4.58 -0.99
C ASP A 52 -4.53 -3.75 -2.28
N VAL A 53 -4.36 -4.42 -3.41
CA VAL A 53 -4.45 -3.81 -4.74
C VAL A 53 -5.87 -3.30 -5.01
N GLU A 54 -6.87 -4.08 -4.62
CA GLU A 54 -8.28 -3.69 -4.70
C GLU A 54 -8.57 -2.46 -3.82
N ALA A 55 -8.06 -2.45 -2.57
CA ALA A 55 -8.20 -1.29 -1.68
C ALA A 55 -7.49 -0.04 -2.24
N GLY A 56 -6.28 -0.20 -2.79
CA GLY A 56 -5.55 0.87 -3.47
C GLY A 56 -6.36 1.44 -4.63
N THR A 57 -6.87 0.57 -5.49
CA THR A 57 -7.73 0.96 -6.63
C THR A 57 -8.98 1.71 -6.15
N ALA A 58 -9.67 1.21 -5.12
CA ALA A 58 -10.85 1.87 -4.55
C ALA A 58 -10.53 3.22 -3.90
N ALA A 59 -9.30 3.43 -3.41
CA ALA A 59 -8.80 4.69 -2.88
C ALA A 59 -8.23 5.63 -3.96
N GLY A 60 -8.19 5.21 -5.23
CA GLY A 60 -7.59 5.97 -6.33
C GLY A 60 -6.05 5.94 -6.35
N LEU A 61 -5.43 4.97 -5.67
CA LEU A 61 -3.99 4.80 -5.54
C LEU A 61 -3.44 3.73 -6.48
N ALA A 62 -2.26 4.00 -7.05
CA ALA A 62 -1.43 2.95 -7.63
C ALA A 62 -0.90 2.03 -6.52
N THR A 63 -0.79 0.73 -6.81
CA THR A 63 -0.26 -0.26 -5.85
C THR A 63 0.95 -1.00 -6.41
N ILE A 64 2.05 -1.01 -5.67
CA ILE A 64 3.17 -1.94 -5.86
C ILE A 64 2.83 -3.23 -5.12
N GLY A 65 2.77 -4.34 -5.86
CA GLY A 65 2.63 -5.66 -5.29
C GLY A 65 3.94 -6.16 -4.69
N TYR A 66 3.96 -6.46 -3.39
CA TYR A 66 5.09 -7.07 -2.71
C TYR A 66 4.92 -8.58 -2.63
N ALA A 67 5.45 -9.29 -3.62
CA ALA A 67 5.35 -10.74 -3.77
C ALA A 67 6.33 -11.50 -2.86
N ASN A 68 6.23 -11.33 -1.54
CA ASN A 68 7.13 -11.95 -0.56
C ASN A 68 6.92 -13.46 -0.32
N LYS A 69 6.00 -14.08 -1.06
CA LYS A 69 5.63 -15.50 -0.95
C LYS A 69 5.60 -16.09 -2.35
N ALA A 70 6.05 -17.34 -2.47
CA ALA A 70 6.04 -18.05 -3.76
C ALA A 70 4.63 -18.06 -4.36
N GLY A 71 4.53 -17.68 -5.63
CA GLY A 71 3.28 -17.72 -6.39
C GLY A 71 2.31 -16.55 -6.17
N THR A 72 2.63 -15.55 -5.35
CA THR A 72 1.74 -14.38 -5.19
C THR A 72 1.88 -13.34 -6.30
N ALA A 73 2.99 -13.35 -7.05
CA ALA A 73 3.25 -12.36 -8.09
C ALA A 73 2.15 -12.33 -9.18
N ALA A 74 1.74 -13.50 -9.69
CA ALA A 74 0.68 -13.59 -10.69
C ALA A 74 -0.66 -13.05 -10.16
N THR A 75 -1.01 -13.37 -8.91
CA THR A 75 -2.22 -12.89 -8.24
C THR A 75 -2.21 -11.37 -8.08
N LEU A 76 -1.07 -10.78 -7.69
CA LEU A 76 -0.93 -9.33 -7.52
C LEU A 76 -1.03 -8.60 -8.86
N THR A 77 -0.38 -9.11 -9.91
CA THR A 77 -0.51 -8.59 -11.27
C THR A 77 -1.96 -8.67 -11.75
N ALA A 78 -2.63 -9.80 -11.56
CA ALA A 78 -4.03 -9.99 -11.96
C ALA A 78 -5.00 -9.06 -11.21
N ALA A 79 -4.71 -8.71 -9.95
CA ALA A 79 -5.49 -7.75 -9.18
C ALA A 79 -5.30 -6.29 -9.64
N GLY A 80 -4.30 -6.01 -10.49
CA GLY A 80 -4.03 -4.67 -11.02
C GLY A 80 -2.83 -3.94 -10.40
N ALA A 81 -1.91 -4.64 -9.74
CA ALA A 81 -0.69 -4.02 -9.25
C ALA A 81 0.11 -3.45 -10.44
N VAL A 82 0.56 -2.19 -10.32
CA VAL A 82 1.26 -1.50 -11.42
C VAL A 82 2.67 -2.04 -11.64
N VAL A 83 3.28 -2.55 -10.58
CA VAL A 83 4.58 -3.22 -10.55
C VAL A 83 4.52 -4.28 -9.46
N VAL A 84 5.18 -5.42 -9.67
CA VAL A 84 5.36 -6.45 -8.66
C VAL A 84 6.86 -6.64 -8.38
N THR A 85 7.22 -6.68 -7.10
CA THR A 85 8.59 -6.92 -6.64
C THR A 85 8.59 -7.91 -5.49
N GLU A 86 9.64 -8.73 -5.42
CA GLU A 86 9.88 -9.64 -4.29
C GLU A 86 10.78 -9.01 -3.23
N SER A 87 11.23 -7.76 -3.44
CA SER A 87 12.22 -7.10 -2.60
C SER A 87 11.84 -5.68 -2.20
N MET A 88 11.80 -5.44 -0.88
CA MET A 88 11.72 -4.09 -0.31
C MET A 88 12.99 -3.26 -0.56
N SER A 89 14.15 -3.90 -0.75
CA SER A 89 15.39 -3.16 -1.05
C SER A 89 15.36 -2.53 -2.44
N ALA A 90 14.64 -3.14 -3.38
CA ALA A 90 14.41 -2.55 -4.71
C ALA A 90 13.56 -1.27 -4.61
N ILE A 91 12.51 -1.29 -3.77
CA ILE A 91 11.69 -0.10 -3.50
C ILE A 91 12.54 0.99 -2.84
N ALA A 92 13.26 0.65 -1.77
CA ALA A 92 14.11 1.61 -1.06
C ALA A 92 15.20 2.22 -1.97
N ALA A 93 15.74 1.45 -2.92
CA ALA A 93 16.71 1.94 -3.90
C ALA A 93 16.09 2.92 -4.92
N ALA A 94 14.82 2.73 -5.28
CA ALA A 94 14.10 3.58 -6.22
C ALA A 94 13.63 4.93 -5.64
N LEU A 95 13.61 5.06 -4.31
CA LEU A 95 13.21 6.28 -3.59
C LEU A 95 14.38 7.22 -3.24
N ARG A 96 15.60 6.93 -3.71
CA ARG A 96 16.83 7.68 -3.41
C ARG A 96 17.03 8.88 -4.32
#